data_AF-A0A7T6XEC9-F1
#
_entry.id   AF-A0A7T6XEC9-F1
#
_cell.length_a   1.000
_cell.length_b   1.000
_cell.length_c   1.000
_cell.angle_alpha   90.00
_cell.angle_beta   90.00
_cell.angle_gamma   90.00
#
_symmetry.space_group_name_H-M   'P 1'
#
loop_
_entity.id
_entity.type
_entity.pdbx_description
1 polymer ?
#
loop_
_entity_poly.entity_id
_entity_poly.type
_entity_poly.pdbx_seq_one_letter_code
_entity_poly.pdbx_strand_id
1 'polypeptide(L)'
;MAVEPIINPNYLRVKSKGDSLVVKALQADDQYAAKFSEIDFACLSAMWAPSCDEDALQILADWLNWLFLFDDQFDDGHLKDDPIGAEEEISKVVAIMNGTWPSVSMHEDPLGFLFQRVWGRLEKVSNASFPLVCKALANKNTLVPIS
;
A
#
# COMPACT_ATOMS: atom_id res chain seq x y z
N MET A 1 -7.93 -1.64 -31.15
CA MET A 1 -8.77 -2.35 -30.15
C MET A 1 -7.96 -2.45 -28.87
N ALA A 2 -8.54 -2.12 -27.72
CA ALA A 2 -7.84 -2.28 -26.45
C ALA A 2 -7.65 -3.78 -26.18
N VAL A 3 -6.49 -4.15 -25.64
CA VAL A 3 -6.21 -5.53 -25.20
C VAL A 3 -7.00 -5.76 -23.91
N GLU A 4 -7.66 -6.91 -23.77
CA GLU A 4 -8.33 -7.27 -22.52
C GLU A 4 -7.31 -7.35 -21.37
N PRO A 5 -7.57 -6.70 -20.23
CA PRO A 5 -6.63 -6.72 -19.12
C PRO A 5 -6.60 -8.12 -18.49
N ILE A 6 -5.38 -8.60 -18.24
CA ILE A 6 -5.18 -9.78 -17.40
C ILE A 6 -5.39 -9.34 -15.96
N ILE A 7 -6.26 -10.02 -15.23
CA ILE A 7 -6.57 -9.71 -13.82
C ILE A 7 -5.95 -10.76 -12.91
N ASN A 8 -5.28 -10.33 -11.85
CA ASN A 8 -4.75 -11.23 -10.83
C ASN A 8 -5.88 -12.11 -10.22
N PRO A 9 -5.74 -13.44 -10.17
CA PRO A 9 -6.78 -14.33 -9.65
C PRO A 9 -7.12 -14.13 -8.17
N ASN A 10 -6.26 -13.43 -7.40
CA ASN A 10 -6.50 -13.14 -5.98
C ASN A 10 -7.27 -11.84 -5.73
N TYR A 11 -7.66 -11.13 -6.79
CA TYR A 11 -8.39 -9.85 -6.75
C TYR A 11 -9.52 -9.81 -5.70
N LEU A 12 -10.48 -10.74 -5.75
CA LEU A 12 -11.65 -10.72 -4.86
C LEU A 12 -11.27 -10.86 -3.38
N ARG A 13 -10.24 -11.66 -3.08
CA ARG A 13 -9.73 -11.84 -1.71
C ARG A 13 -9.07 -10.55 -1.21
N VAL A 14 -8.27 -9.91 -2.06
CA VAL A 14 -7.58 -8.67 -1.72
C VAL A 14 -8.57 -7.51 -1.52
N LYS A 15 -9.58 -7.41 -2.40
CA LYS A 15 -10.67 -6.42 -2.28
C LYS A 15 -11.38 -6.54 -0.94
N SER A 16 -11.87 -7.75 -0.62
CA SER A 16 -12.60 -7.98 0.63
C SER A 16 -11.78 -7.61 1.87
N LYS A 17 -10.49 -7.97 1.90
CA LYS A 17 -9.58 -7.65 3.01
C LYS A 17 -9.30 -6.15 3.12
N GLY A 18 -9.00 -5.50 2.00
CA GLY A 18 -8.67 -4.07 1.94
C GLY A 18 -9.86 -3.19 2.33
N ASP A 19 -11.02 -3.40 1.71
CA ASP A 19 -12.26 -2.66 2.00
C ASP A 19 -12.63 -2.81 3.49
N SER A 20 -12.58 -4.03 4.01
CA SER A 20 -12.90 -4.30 5.42
C SER A 20 -11.94 -3.61 6.38
N LEU A 21 -10.67 -3.44 6.01
CA LEU A 21 -9.69 -2.75 6.84
C LEU A 21 -9.94 -1.25 6.88
N VAL A 22 -10.19 -0.64 5.71
CA VAL A 22 -10.49 0.80 5.59
C VAL A 22 -11.76 1.17 6.33
N VAL A 23 -12.84 0.41 6.13
CA VAL A 23 -14.13 0.64 6.81
C VAL A 23 -13.97 0.60 8.33
N LYS A 24 -13.20 -0.35 8.87
CA LYS A 24 -12.91 -0.44 10.31
C LYS A 24 -12.07 0.73 10.82
N ALA A 25 -11.04 1.12 10.06
CA ALA A 25 -10.16 2.21 10.46
C ALA A 25 -10.91 3.55 10.51
N LEU A 26 -11.68 3.86 9.47
CA LEU A 26 -12.44 5.10 9.35
C LEU A 26 -13.74 5.11 10.18
N GLN A 27 -14.13 3.98 10.78
CA GLN A 27 -15.44 3.80 11.42
C GLN A 27 -16.58 4.22 10.48
N ALA A 28 -16.43 3.86 9.20
CA ALA A 28 -17.32 4.28 8.14
C ALA A 28 -18.72 3.66 8.31
N ASP A 29 -19.75 4.41 7.95
CA ASP A 29 -21.10 3.89 7.84
C ASP A 29 -21.27 3.02 6.58
N ASP A 30 -22.40 2.31 6.51
CA ASP A 30 -22.70 1.39 5.40
C ASP A 30 -22.76 2.13 4.04
N GLN A 31 -23.14 3.41 4.03
CA GLN A 31 -23.25 4.19 2.81
C GLN A 31 -21.87 4.56 2.25
N TYR A 32 -20.96 5.00 3.11
CA TYR A 32 -19.58 5.28 2.75
C TYR A 32 -18.86 3.98 2.35
N ALA A 33 -19.05 2.90 3.10
CA ALA A 33 -18.46 1.60 2.80
C ALA A 33 -18.87 1.10 1.41
N ALA A 34 -20.16 1.25 1.03
CA ALA A 34 -20.64 0.89 -0.29
C ALA A 34 -19.97 1.71 -1.40
N LYS A 35 -19.92 3.05 -1.25
CA LYS A 35 -19.27 3.94 -2.23
C LYS A 35 -17.78 3.66 -2.36
N PHE A 36 -17.08 3.48 -1.25
CA PHE A 36 -15.65 3.16 -1.25
C PHE A 36 -15.38 1.85 -2.00
N SER A 37 -16.22 0.84 -1.78
CA SER A 37 -16.10 -0.47 -2.43
C SER A 37 -16.31 -0.43 -3.95
N GLU A 38 -17.00 0.60 -4.48
CA GLU A 38 -17.20 0.82 -5.92
C GLU A 38 -15.96 1.40 -6.61
N ILE A 39 -15.08 2.10 -5.89
CA ILE A 39 -13.84 2.67 -6.45
C ILE A 39 -12.88 1.56 -6.89
N ASP A 40 -12.87 0.47 -6.12
CA ASP A 40 -12.21 -0.79 -6.45
C ASP A 40 -10.71 -0.70 -6.79
N PHE A 41 -9.94 -0.13 -5.86
CA PHE A 41 -8.48 -0.07 -5.95
C PHE A 41 -7.81 -1.46 -5.99
N ALA A 42 -8.48 -2.50 -5.51
CA ALA A 42 -8.03 -3.87 -5.65
C ALA A 42 -8.05 -4.34 -7.11
N CYS A 43 -9.05 -3.94 -7.90
CA CYS A 43 -9.10 -4.21 -9.33
C CYS A 43 -7.96 -3.50 -10.07
N LEU A 44 -7.73 -2.21 -9.76
CA LEU A 44 -6.60 -1.45 -10.31
C LEU A 44 -5.25 -2.14 -10.02
N SER A 45 -5.04 -2.56 -8.77
CA SER A 45 -3.85 -3.30 -8.34
C SER A 45 -3.69 -4.61 -9.11
N ALA A 46 -4.79 -5.34 -9.30
CA ALA A 46 -4.81 -6.63 -9.98
C ALA A 46 -4.51 -6.52 -11.48
N MET A 47 -4.83 -5.38 -12.10
CA MET A 47 -4.44 -5.07 -13.48
C MET A 47 -2.95 -4.70 -13.59
N TRP A 48 -2.41 -3.96 -12.63
CA TRP A 48 -1.00 -3.54 -12.64
C TRP A 48 -0.04 -4.68 -12.34
N ALA A 49 -0.42 -5.58 -11.44
CA ALA A 49 0.39 -6.71 -11.01
C ALA A 49 -0.37 -8.05 -11.19
N PRO A 50 -0.65 -8.46 -12.44
CA PRO A 50 -1.50 -9.63 -12.71
C PRO A 50 -0.89 -10.96 -12.26
N SER A 51 0.45 -11.01 -12.10
CA SER A 51 1.19 -12.24 -11.82
C SER A 51 1.83 -12.29 -10.44
N CYS A 52 1.65 -11.29 -9.58
CA CYS A 52 2.20 -11.33 -8.22
C CYS A 52 1.38 -12.25 -7.30
N ASP A 53 1.99 -12.66 -6.19
CA ASP A 53 1.28 -13.41 -5.17
C ASP A 53 0.25 -12.53 -4.42
N GLU A 54 -0.65 -13.18 -3.68
CA GLU A 54 -1.73 -12.50 -2.95
C GLU A 54 -1.20 -11.47 -1.93
N ASP A 55 -0.05 -11.74 -1.30
CA ASP A 55 0.47 -10.89 -0.23
C ASP A 55 1.06 -9.60 -0.79
N ALA A 56 1.83 -9.70 -1.88
CA ALA A 56 2.33 -8.56 -2.65
C ALA A 56 1.17 -7.73 -3.24
N LEU A 57 0.15 -8.40 -3.78
CA LEU A 57 -1.05 -7.72 -4.28
C LEU A 57 -1.78 -6.95 -3.16
N GLN A 58 -1.90 -7.54 -1.98
CA GLN A 58 -2.52 -6.88 -0.83
C GLN A 58 -1.73 -5.64 -0.40
N ILE A 59 -0.39 -5.68 -0.40
CA ILE A 59 0.43 -4.50 -0.07
C ILE A 59 0.16 -3.36 -1.05
N LEU A 60 0.12 -3.65 -2.36
CA LEU A 60 -0.17 -2.65 -3.38
C LEU A 60 -1.58 -2.05 -3.24
N ALA A 61 -2.58 -2.91 -3.01
CA ALA A 61 -3.96 -2.46 -2.83
C ALA A 61 -4.15 -1.63 -1.55
N ASP A 62 -3.55 -2.06 -0.43
CA ASP A 62 -3.60 -1.30 0.83
C ASP A 62 -2.89 0.06 0.67
N TRP A 63 -1.79 0.12 -0.08
CA TRP A 63 -1.09 1.36 -0.36
C TRP A 63 -1.92 2.31 -1.24
N LEU A 64 -2.57 1.80 -2.29
CA LEU A 64 -3.46 2.61 -3.13
C LEU A 64 -4.67 3.12 -2.34
N ASN A 65 -5.32 2.25 -1.55
CA ASN A 65 -6.40 2.66 -0.65
C ASN A 65 -5.96 3.82 0.25
N TRP A 66 -4.80 3.71 0.90
CA TRP A 66 -4.27 4.77 1.74
C TRP A 66 -3.93 6.03 0.94
N LEU A 67 -3.28 5.89 -0.21
CA LEU A 67 -2.82 7.02 -1.03
C LEU A 67 -3.98 7.95 -1.37
N PHE A 68 -5.09 7.42 -1.88
CA PHE A 68 -6.24 8.24 -2.27
C PHE A 68 -6.93 8.87 -1.06
N LEU A 69 -7.10 8.14 0.03
CA LEU A 69 -7.67 8.71 1.26
C LEU A 69 -6.78 9.81 1.86
N PHE A 70 -5.47 9.65 1.73
CA PHE A 70 -4.49 10.62 2.18
C PHE A 70 -4.50 11.87 1.31
N ASP A 71 -4.48 11.70 -0.02
CA ASP A 71 -4.51 12.76 -1.03
C ASP A 71 -5.80 13.60 -0.96
N ASP A 72 -6.95 12.96 -0.71
CA ASP A 72 -8.24 13.64 -0.49
C ASP A 72 -8.16 14.71 0.62
N GLN A 73 -7.28 14.53 1.63
CA GLN A 73 -7.10 15.55 2.67
C GLN A 73 -6.50 16.85 2.13
N PHE A 74 -5.65 16.76 1.11
CA PHE A 74 -4.94 17.88 0.47
C PHE A 74 -5.74 18.46 -0.69
N ASP A 75 -6.47 17.65 -1.45
CA ASP A 75 -7.21 18.15 -2.61
C ASP A 75 -8.55 18.79 -2.22
N ASP A 76 -9.36 18.09 -1.44
CA ASP A 76 -10.73 18.49 -1.09
C ASP A 76 -11.00 18.50 0.42
N GLY A 77 -10.00 18.19 1.23
CA GLY A 77 -10.08 18.10 2.67
C GLY A 77 -9.60 19.35 3.40
N HIS A 78 -9.33 19.17 4.69
CA HIS A 78 -8.98 20.24 5.61
C HIS A 78 -7.57 20.81 5.39
N LEU A 79 -6.69 20.11 4.67
CA LEU A 79 -5.31 20.53 4.42
C LEU A 79 -5.15 21.36 3.14
N LYS A 80 -6.19 21.44 2.30
CA LYS A 80 -6.18 22.13 1.01
C LYS A 80 -5.63 23.55 1.06
N ASP A 81 -6.11 24.32 2.03
CA ASP A 81 -5.75 25.72 2.22
C ASP A 81 -4.94 25.93 3.54
N ASP A 82 -4.43 24.84 4.12
CA ASP A 82 -3.63 24.87 5.36
C ASP A 82 -2.21 24.33 5.12
N PRO A 83 -1.29 25.18 4.66
CA PRO A 83 0.08 24.76 4.36
C PRO A 83 0.87 24.32 5.62
N ILE A 84 0.52 24.82 6.80
CA ILE A 84 1.20 24.45 8.05
C ILE A 84 0.76 23.04 8.46
N GLY A 85 -0.55 22.78 8.49
CA GLY A 85 -1.07 21.44 8.74
C GLY A 85 -0.59 20.42 7.70
N ALA A 86 -0.49 20.82 6.43
CA ALA A 86 0.04 19.98 5.36
C ALA A 86 1.51 19.59 5.61
N GLU A 87 2.35 20.54 6.03
CA GLU A 87 3.75 20.26 6.39
C GLU A 87 3.87 19.31 7.59
N GLU A 88 3.04 19.49 8.61
CA GLU A 88 2.98 18.61 9.79
C GLU A 88 2.59 17.18 9.40
N GLU A 89 1.57 17.03 8.56
CA GLU A 89 1.06 15.73 8.12
C GLU A 89 2.10 14.98 7.25
N ILE A 90 2.77 15.68 6.33
CA ILE A 90 3.87 15.11 5.54
C ILE A 90 5.07 14.75 6.42
N SER A 91 5.42 15.58 7.40
CA SER A 91 6.51 15.31 8.35
C SER A 91 6.24 14.05 9.17
N LYS A 92 4.98 13.82 9.57
CA LYS A 92 4.54 12.59 10.23
C LYS A 92 4.76 11.36 9.33
N VAL A 93 4.33 11.43 8.06
CA VAL A 93 4.53 10.34 7.08
C VAL A 93 6.02 10.01 6.93
N VAL A 94 6.88 11.02 6.78
CA VAL A 94 8.34 10.84 6.70
C VAL A 94 8.91 10.23 7.98
N ALA A 95 8.42 10.65 9.15
CA ALA A 95 8.85 10.07 10.44
C ALA A 95 8.43 8.60 10.60
N ILE A 96 7.26 8.21 10.10
CA ILE A 96 6.84 6.80 10.04
C ILE A 96 7.78 6.01 9.14
N MET A 97 8.11 6.54 7.96
CA MET A 97 9.03 5.87 7.01
C MET A 97 10.43 5.65 7.60
N ASN A 98 10.89 6.58 8.44
CA ASN A 98 12.19 6.50 9.10
C ASN A 98 12.17 5.71 10.42
N GLY A 99 11.01 5.19 10.84
CA GLY A 99 10.85 4.45 12.10
C GLY A 99 11.01 5.32 13.36
N THR A 100 10.91 6.64 13.22
CA THR A 100 11.03 7.59 14.35
C THR A 100 9.68 8.00 14.93
N TRP A 101 8.57 7.63 14.27
CA TRP A 101 7.22 7.88 14.76
C TRP A 101 6.72 6.74 15.65
N PRO A 102 6.00 7.01 16.76
CA PRO A 102 5.44 5.97 17.62
C PRO A 102 4.39 5.11 16.90
N SER A 103 3.99 4.01 17.53
CA SER A 103 2.86 3.20 17.06
C SER A 103 1.60 4.05 17.04
N VAL A 104 0.91 4.04 15.91
CA VAL A 104 -0.34 4.80 15.71
C VAL A 104 -1.54 3.93 16.07
N SER A 105 -2.50 4.50 16.78
CA SER A 105 -3.77 3.85 17.07
C SER A 105 -4.74 3.98 15.90
N MET A 106 -5.39 2.88 15.52
CA MET A 106 -6.34 2.83 14.40
C MET A 106 -7.45 3.88 14.46
N HIS A 107 -7.95 4.21 15.65
CA HIS A 107 -9.10 5.11 15.80
C HIS A 107 -8.70 6.55 16.14
N GLU A 108 -7.47 6.78 16.60
CA GLU A 108 -6.96 8.13 16.89
C GLU A 108 -6.42 8.79 15.62
N ASP A 109 -5.70 8.02 14.79
CA ASP A 109 -5.21 8.46 13.49
C ASP A 109 -5.31 7.28 12.50
N PRO A 110 -6.50 7.11 11.87
CA PRO A 110 -6.77 6.02 10.95
C PRO A 110 -5.79 5.96 9.77
N LEU A 111 -5.45 7.12 9.18
CA LEU A 111 -4.59 7.18 8.01
C LEU A 111 -3.13 6.92 8.39
N GLY A 112 -2.65 7.46 9.51
CA GLY A 112 -1.33 7.12 10.04
C GLY A 112 -1.21 5.63 10.37
N PHE A 113 -2.25 5.02 10.93
CA PHE A 113 -2.29 3.58 11.19
C PHE A 113 -2.23 2.75 9.90
N LEU A 114 -3.04 3.09 8.90
CA LEU A 114 -3.06 2.40 7.60
C LEU A 114 -1.68 2.51 6.93
N PHE A 115 -1.07 3.69 6.95
CA PHE A 115 0.26 3.91 6.39
C PHE A 115 1.34 3.10 7.11
N GLN A 116 1.39 3.19 8.45
CA GLN A 116 2.39 2.49 9.26
C GLN A 116 2.29 0.97 9.06
N ARG A 117 1.07 0.44 8.90
CA ARG A 117 0.84 -0.97 8.59
C ARG A 117 1.37 -1.35 7.21
N VAL A 118 1.04 -0.60 6.16
CA VAL A 118 1.46 -0.95 4.79
C VAL A 118 2.97 -0.76 4.61
N TRP A 119 3.54 0.32 5.16
CA TRP A 119 4.98 0.58 5.14
C TRP A 119 5.75 -0.53 5.86
N GLY A 120 5.32 -0.92 7.07
CA GLY A 120 5.95 -2.00 7.82
C GLY A 120 5.86 -3.37 7.13
N ARG A 121 4.86 -3.61 6.28
CA ARG A 121 4.81 -4.81 5.43
C ARG A 121 5.77 -4.70 4.25
N LEU A 122 5.81 -3.54 3.59
CA LEU A 122 6.71 -3.26 2.47
C LEU A 122 8.18 -3.40 2.86
N GLU A 123 8.58 -2.83 4.00
CA GLU A 123 9.95 -2.95 4.54
C GLU A 123 10.34 -4.41 4.80
N LYS A 124 9.43 -5.20 5.39
CA LYS A 124 9.69 -6.63 5.67
C LYS A 124 9.94 -7.41 4.38
N VAL A 125 9.14 -7.17 3.35
CA VAL A 125 9.31 -7.85 2.05
C VAL A 125 10.62 -7.41 1.39
N SER A 126 10.91 -6.11 1.36
CA SER A 126 12.16 -5.57 0.80
C SER A 126 13.40 -6.17 1.48
N ASN A 127 13.40 -6.20 2.82
CA ASN A 127 14.49 -6.76 3.60
C ASN A 127 14.59 -8.29 3.50
N ALA A 128 13.48 -9.01 3.26
CA ALA A 128 13.48 -10.46 3.03
C ALA A 128 13.93 -10.84 1.61
N SER A 129 13.72 -9.97 0.62
CA SER A 129 14.19 -10.16 -0.76
C SER A 129 15.68 -9.82 -0.94
N PHE A 130 16.25 -8.94 -0.10
CA PHE A 130 17.66 -8.52 -0.18
C PHE A 130 18.68 -9.68 -0.08
N PRO A 131 18.52 -10.69 0.81
CA PRO A 131 19.42 -11.84 0.88
C PRO A 131 19.37 -12.78 -0.34
N LEU A 132 18.23 -12.87 -1.03
CA LEU A 132 18.04 -13.81 -2.14
C LEU A 132 18.62 -13.27 -3.47
N VAL A 133 18.48 -11.97 -3.74
CA VAL A 133 19.06 -11.33 -4.93
C VAL A 133 20.59 -11.35 -4.87
N CYS A 134 21.19 -11.05 -3.71
CA CYS A 134 22.64 -11.12 -3.54
C CYS A 134 23.19 -12.56 -3.64
N LYS A 135 22.46 -13.58 -3.14
CA LYS A 135 22.85 -15.00 -3.35
C LYS A 135 22.75 -15.43 -4.81
N ALA A 136 21.72 -14.98 -5.54
CA ALA A 136 21.55 -15.31 -6.95
C ALA A 136 22.60 -14.64 -7.86
N LEU A 137 23.06 -13.44 -7.51
CA LEU A 137 24.14 -12.74 -8.21
C LEU A 137 25.53 -13.30 -7.84
N ALA A 138 25.75 -13.70 -6.58
CA ALA A 138 27.00 -14.33 -6.15
C ALA A 138 27.23 -15.73 -6.79
N ASN A 139 26.15 -16.46 -7.09
CA ASN A 139 26.24 -17.83 -7.64
C ASN A 139 26.38 -17.89 -9.17
N LYS A 140 26.31 -16.75 -9.88
CA LYS A 140 26.49 -16.68 -11.34
C LYS A 140 27.92 -16.34 -11.78
N ASN A 141 28.86 -16.20 -10.84
CA ASN A 141 30.27 -15.84 -11.12
C ASN A 141 31.27 -17.02 -11.03
N THR A 142 30.81 -18.28 -11.08
CA THR A 142 31.73 -19.41 -11.30
C THR A 142 32.12 -19.48 -12.77
N LEU A 143 33.16 -18.72 -13.11
CA LEU A 143 33.87 -18.71 -14.38
C LEU A 143 34.26 -20.14 -14.80
N VAL A 144 33.82 -20.54 -15.99
CA VAL A 144 34.40 -21.67 -16.72
C VAL A 144 35.79 -21.25 -17.19
N PRO A 145 36.88 -21.94 -16.82
CA PRO A 145 38.20 -21.61 -17.32
C PRO A 145 38.31 -22.10 -18.77
N ILE A 146 38.55 -21.19 -19.71
CA ILE A 146 38.93 -21.55 -21.07
C ILE A 146 40.45 -21.73 -21.08
N SER A 147 40.87 -22.93 -21.46
CA SER A 147 42.24 -23.38 -21.72
C SER A 147 42.89 -22.66 -22.89
#